data_AF-A0A4V2XKN0-F1
#
_entry.id   AF-A0A4V2XKN0-F1
#
_cell.length_a   1.000
_cell.length_b   1.000
_cell.length_c   1.000
_cell.angle_alpha   90.00
_cell.angle_beta   90.00
_cell.angle_gamma   90.00
#
_symmetry.space_group_name_H-M   'P 1'
#
loop_
_entity.id
_entity.type
_entity.pdbx_description
1 polymer ?
#
loop_
_entity_poly.entity_id
_entity_poly.type
_entity_poly.pdbx_seq_one_letter_code
_entity_poly.pdbx_strand_id
1 'polypeptide(L)'
;MRRMLLSGALVVSLSGCGVAARPSDVSTQATSPAPSSGTVVPTSATPTPAKAALTIPEAGQAMQKWVGRYNATLKKHEWWRSNARLDALFIEGALHEGVLERSQWGSERKTRHKPINPVGTPTVFVPRPERQPSSGDWFIAQATYQDAKGRARPHVLAFFRSPGQPFRLAVATPIHWGERMPKPLLDADGYVTDMDDSMAGAVAEEYENFWNGERKKEGDSGYRLAANSYSRKAFPAVNKGAYVGFAGTGSIFGFRTADGGSFFLFALLNDDKKAINNVLSEALLVPKDSNTIRELGANWFS
;
A
#
# COMPACT_ATOMS: atom_id res chain seq x y z
N MET A 1 -8.12 -35.82 -49.73
CA MET A 1 -9.56 -35.96 -49.42
C MET A 1 -9.95 -34.83 -48.48
N ARG A 2 -10.83 -33.94 -48.93
CA ARG A 2 -11.40 -32.80 -48.19
C ARG A 2 -12.50 -33.30 -47.25
N ARG A 3 -12.62 -32.71 -46.05
CA ARG A 3 -13.92 -32.48 -45.41
C ARG A 3 -13.97 -31.09 -44.77
N MET A 4 -14.63 -30.20 -45.51
CA MET A 4 -15.36 -29.03 -45.00
C MET A 4 -16.47 -29.51 -44.06
N LEU A 5 -16.83 -28.69 -43.08
CA LEU A 5 -18.23 -28.50 -42.66
C LEU A 5 -18.42 -27.03 -42.23
N LEU A 6 -19.51 -26.48 -42.76
CA LEU A 6 -19.94 -25.09 -42.78
C LEU A 6 -21.17 -24.94 -41.87
N SER A 7 -21.44 -23.70 -41.48
CA SER A 7 -22.78 -23.11 -41.23
C SER A 7 -23.40 -23.19 -39.83
N GLY A 8 -23.81 -22.00 -39.35
CA GLY A 8 -24.74 -21.82 -38.24
C GLY A 8 -24.89 -20.35 -37.83
N ALA A 9 -25.30 -19.47 -38.74
CA ALA A 9 -25.76 -18.12 -38.41
C ALA A 9 -27.25 -18.15 -38.03
N LEU A 10 -27.63 -17.44 -36.97
CA LEU A 10 -29.03 -17.09 -36.71
C LEU A 10 -29.13 -15.61 -36.30
N VAL A 11 -29.80 -14.85 -37.15
CA VAL A 11 -30.35 -13.50 -36.93
C VAL A 11 -31.87 -13.64 -36.96
N VAL A 12 -32.58 -12.89 -36.12
CA VAL A 12 -33.96 -12.34 -36.23
C VAL A 12 -34.27 -11.77 -34.83
N SER A 13 -34.25 -10.47 -34.52
CA SER A 13 -34.95 -9.26 -35.00
C SER A 13 -36.30 -8.97 -34.32
N LEU A 14 -36.32 -7.82 -33.62
CA LEU A 14 -37.33 -6.75 -33.56
C LEU A 14 -38.73 -6.97 -32.93
N SER A 15 -39.05 -6.07 -32.00
CA SER A 15 -40.25 -5.19 -31.89
C SER A 15 -40.51 -4.90 -30.40
N GLY A 16 -40.81 -3.71 -29.87
CA GLY A 16 -41.27 -2.41 -30.35
C GLY A 16 -42.02 -1.79 -29.14
N CYS A 17 -41.72 -0.59 -28.66
CA CYS A 17 -42.45 0.67 -28.94
C CYS A 17 -43.05 1.29 -27.66
N GLY A 18 -43.04 2.64 -27.59
CA GLY A 18 -43.84 3.50 -26.69
C GLY A 18 -42.99 4.24 -25.64
N VAL A 19 -42.47 5.47 -25.82
CA VAL A 19 -43.00 6.80 -26.20
C VAL A 19 -43.64 7.60 -25.05
N ALA A 20 -43.02 8.77 -24.78
CA ALA A 20 -43.51 10.03 -24.19
C ALA A 20 -43.90 10.04 -22.68
N ALA A 21 -43.75 11.11 -21.88
CA ALA A 21 -43.59 12.55 -22.15
C ALA A 21 -42.89 13.28 -20.96
N ARG A 22 -42.25 14.42 -21.25
CA ARG A 22 -41.97 15.57 -20.35
C ARG A 22 -43.22 16.49 -20.34
N PRO A 23 -43.33 17.66 -19.64
CA PRO A 23 -42.52 18.29 -18.58
C PRO A 23 -43.37 18.95 -17.44
N SER A 24 -42.66 19.62 -16.51
CA SER A 24 -42.97 20.81 -15.68
C SER A 24 -44.36 21.09 -15.09
N ASP A 25 -44.39 21.44 -13.78
CA ASP A 25 -44.87 22.74 -13.23
C ASP A 25 -44.91 22.68 -11.68
N VAL A 26 -44.26 23.58 -10.92
CA VAL A 26 -44.63 24.94 -10.45
C VAL A 26 -44.88 24.95 -8.92
N SER A 27 -44.00 25.70 -8.23
CA SER A 27 -44.19 26.67 -7.12
C SER A 27 -45.30 26.52 -6.07
N THR A 28 -44.92 26.67 -4.77
CA THR A 28 -45.39 27.66 -3.75
C THR A 28 -45.04 27.12 -2.33
N GLN A 29 -44.09 27.68 -1.57
CA GLN A 29 -44.09 28.89 -0.70
C GLN A 29 -44.60 28.67 0.76
N ALA A 30 -43.72 29.00 1.73
CA ALA A 30 -43.90 29.40 3.14
C ALA A 30 -44.49 28.37 4.15
N THR A 31 -44.00 28.20 5.38
CA THR A 31 -43.76 29.23 6.42
C THR A 31 -42.91 28.67 7.57
N SER A 32 -41.99 29.46 8.13
CA SER A 32 -41.23 29.19 9.38
C SER A 32 -42.05 29.44 10.65
N PRO A 33 -41.68 28.83 11.79
CA PRO A 33 -41.76 29.47 13.10
C PRO A 33 -40.40 29.65 13.79
N ALA A 34 -40.37 30.64 14.68
CA ALA A 34 -39.23 31.28 15.35
C ALA A 34 -38.56 30.45 16.48
N PRO A 35 -37.34 30.85 16.96
CA PRO A 35 -36.56 30.08 17.93
C PRO A 35 -36.94 30.38 19.39
N SER A 36 -36.98 29.36 20.24
CA SER A 36 -37.07 29.51 21.69
C SER A 36 -35.68 29.56 22.32
N SER A 37 -35.40 30.65 23.02
CA SER A 37 -34.22 30.86 23.85
C SER A 37 -34.24 29.93 25.07
N GLY A 38 -33.37 28.93 25.08
CA GLY A 38 -33.06 28.12 26.25
C GLY A 38 -31.59 28.28 26.62
N THR A 39 -31.32 28.89 27.77
CA THR A 39 -29.98 29.00 28.36
C THR A 39 -29.47 27.61 28.73
N VAL A 40 -28.53 27.08 27.95
CA VAL A 40 -27.83 25.82 28.27
C VAL A 40 -26.62 26.14 29.12
N VAL A 41 -26.63 25.66 30.37
CA VAL A 41 -25.47 25.65 31.27
C VAL A 41 -24.37 24.80 30.62
N PRO A 42 -23.14 25.30 30.44
CA PRO A 42 -22.06 24.48 29.90
C PRO A 42 -21.63 23.47 30.96
N THR A 43 -22.04 22.21 30.79
CA THR A 43 -21.46 21.09 31.51
C THR A 43 -20.01 20.97 31.06
N SER A 44 -19.07 21.29 31.96
CA SER A 44 -17.64 21.08 31.75
C SER A 44 -17.39 19.63 31.35
N ALA A 45 -17.01 19.43 30.08
CA ALA A 45 -16.63 18.12 29.58
C ALA A 45 -15.37 17.66 30.32
N THR A 46 -15.48 16.54 31.03
CA THR A 46 -14.33 15.80 31.56
C THR A 46 -13.37 15.53 30.39
N PRO A 47 -12.09 15.94 30.46
CA PRO A 47 -11.15 15.67 29.39
C PRO A 47 -11.04 14.16 29.22
N THR A 48 -11.50 13.68 28.06
CA THR A 48 -11.22 12.32 27.60
C THR A 48 -9.70 12.13 27.65
N PRO A 49 -9.17 10.99 28.14
CA PRO A 49 -7.74 10.77 28.16
C PRO A 49 -7.20 10.99 26.74
N ALA A 50 -6.36 12.02 26.58
CA ALA A 50 -5.73 12.31 25.31
C ALA A 50 -4.96 11.05 24.90
N LYS A 51 -5.26 10.51 23.72
CA LYS A 51 -4.50 9.42 23.10
C LYS A 51 -3.01 9.79 23.20
N ALA A 52 -2.21 8.92 23.82
CA ALA A 52 -0.77 9.16 23.91
C ALA A 52 -0.21 9.30 22.48
N ALA A 53 0.24 10.51 22.17
CA ALA A 53 0.77 10.88 20.86
C ALA A 53 2.00 10.04 20.51
N LEU A 54 2.07 9.51 19.29
CA LEU A 54 3.27 8.81 18.81
C LEU A 54 4.42 9.80 18.64
N THR A 55 5.54 9.53 19.32
CA THR A 55 6.78 10.30 19.19
C THR A 55 7.83 9.57 18.34
N ILE A 56 8.82 10.32 17.83
CA ILE A 56 9.96 9.79 17.08
C ILE A 56 10.73 8.70 17.86
N PRO A 57 11.09 8.89 19.15
CA PRO A 57 11.76 7.84 19.92
C PRO A 57 10.90 6.58 20.10
N GLU A 58 9.59 6.73 20.34
CA GLU A 58 8.67 5.60 20.46
C GLU A 58 8.54 4.81 19.16
N ALA A 59 8.50 5.49 18.00
CA ALA A 59 8.53 4.84 16.68
C ALA A 59 9.82 4.03 16.49
N GLY A 60 10.97 4.58 16.89
CA GLY A 60 12.25 3.87 16.88
C GLY A 60 12.25 2.61 17.76
N GLN A 61 11.73 2.71 18.99
CA GLN A 61 11.58 1.56 19.89
C GLN A 61 10.59 0.53 19.35
N ALA A 62 9.49 0.97 18.74
CA ALA A 62 8.50 0.10 18.13
C ALA A 62 9.10 -0.74 16.99
N MET A 63 9.89 -0.11 16.11
CA MET A 63 10.60 -0.83 15.05
C MET A 63 11.57 -1.88 15.62
N GLN A 64 12.40 -1.50 16.60
CA GLN A 64 13.36 -2.43 17.22
C GLN A 64 12.65 -3.62 17.87
N LYS A 65 11.56 -3.35 18.60
CA LYS A 65 10.73 -4.39 19.23
C LYS A 65 10.09 -5.31 18.19
N TRP A 66 9.64 -4.75 17.07
CA TRP A 66 9.10 -5.54 15.97
C TRP A 66 10.17 -6.45 15.34
N VAL A 67 11.36 -5.93 15.04
CA VAL A 67 12.49 -6.73 14.50
C VAL A 67 12.84 -7.88 15.45
N GLY A 68 12.92 -7.61 16.75
CA GLY A 68 13.17 -8.64 17.77
C GLY A 68 12.10 -9.73 17.77
N ARG A 69 10.82 -9.35 17.70
CA ARG A 69 9.69 -10.29 17.62
C ARG A 69 9.68 -11.10 16.32
N TYR A 70 9.96 -10.45 15.19
CA TYR A 70 10.06 -11.11 13.89
C TYR A 70 11.17 -12.17 13.92
N ASN A 71 12.39 -11.79 14.31
CA ASN A 71 13.53 -12.71 14.40
C ASN A 71 13.29 -13.86 15.38
N ALA A 72 12.62 -13.60 16.51
CA ALA A 72 12.25 -14.65 17.46
C ALA A 72 11.17 -15.59 16.89
N THR A 73 10.28 -15.08 16.04
CA THR A 73 9.22 -15.87 15.39
C THR A 73 9.79 -16.76 14.29
N LEU A 74 10.72 -16.26 13.48
CA LEU A 74 11.43 -17.03 12.45
C LEU A 74 12.13 -18.29 12.99
N LYS A 75 12.57 -18.28 14.25
CA LYS A 75 13.21 -19.44 14.90
C LYS A 75 12.24 -20.61 15.17
N LYS A 76 10.93 -20.39 15.07
CA LYS A 76 9.92 -21.42 15.34
C LYS A 76 9.62 -22.18 14.05
N HIS A 77 9.56 -23.51 14.14
CA HIS A 77 9.16 -24.36 13.03
C HIS A 77 7.78 -23.95 12.50
N GLU A 78 7.65 -23.87 11.17
CA GLU A 78 6.38 -23.60 10.46
C GLU A 78 5.59 -22.39 10.98
N TRP A 79 6.27 -21.34 11.47
CA TRP A 79 5.59 -20.19 12.06
C TRP A 79 4.54 -19.54 11.14
N TRP A 80 4.76 -19.61 9.81
CA TRP A 80 3.86 -19.15 8.75
C TRP A 80 2.48 -19.86 8.73
N ARG A 81 2.34 -21.03 9.37
CA ARG A 81 1.05 -21.76 9.47
C ARG A 81 0.07 -21.08 10.41
N SER A 82 0.56 -20.26 11.34
CA SER A 82 -0.27 -19.62 12.33
C SER A 82 -0.69 -18.23 11.87
N ASN A 83 -1.96 -18.07 11.47
CA ASN A 83 -2.54 -16.76 11.18
C ASN A 83 -2.32 -15.80 12.35
N ALA A 84 -2.54 -16.25 13.59
CA ALA A 84 -2.28 -15.42 14.78
C ALA A 84 -0.83 -14.90 14.89
N ARG A 85 0.18 -15.66 14.41
CA ARG A 85 1.58 -15.17 14.39
C ARG A 85 1.81 -14.18 13.26
N LEU A 86 1.18 -14.38 12.11
CA LEU A 86 1.20 -13.44 11.00
C LEU A 86 0.53 -12.13 11.39
N ASP A 87 -0.70 -12.20 11.91
CA ASP A 87 -1.52 -11.04 12.31
C ASP A 87 -0.90 -10.24 13.47
N ALA A 88 -0.02 -10.86 14.26
CA ALA A 88 0.73 -10.19 15.32
C ALA A 88 1.95 -9.39 14.80
N LEU A 89 2.42 -9.69 13.60
CA LEU A 89 3.60 -9.06 12.99
C LEU A 89 3.24 -8.18 11.79
N PHE A 90 2.21 -8.56 11.04
CA PHE A 90 1.90 -8.01 9.73
C PHE A 90 0.44 -7.61 9.63
N ILE A 91 0.18 -6.64 8.78
CA ILE A 91 -1.14 -6.26 8.29
C ILE A 91 -1.05 -5.94 6.80
N GLU A 92 -2.21 -5.84 6.15
CA GLU A 92 -2.35 -5.34 4.78
C GLU A 92 -1.38 -6.01 3.80
N GLY A 93 -0.57 -5.20 3.09
CA GLY A 93 0.42 -5.66 2.15
C GLY A 93 1.36 -6.66 2.76
N ALA A 94 1.94 -6.40 3.93
CA ALA A 94 2.95 -7.25 4.54
C ALA A 94 2.43 -8.64 4.98
N LEU A 95 1.12 -8.88 5.01
CA LEU A 95 0.59 -10.24 5.22
C LEU A 95 1.01 -11.21 4.11
N HIS A 96 1.44 -10.70 2.94
CA HIS A 96 1.98 -11.50 1.85
C HIS A 96 3.20 -12.35 2.24
N GLU A 97 3.96 -11.93 3.26
CA GLU A 97 5.10 -12.68 3.79
C GLU A 97 4.67 -14.09 4.25
N GLY A 98 3.47 -14.21 4.83
CA GLY A 98 2.91 -15.50 5.23
C GLY A 98 2.43 -16.35 4.04
N VAL A 99 1.92 -15.71 3.00
CA VAL A 99 1.47 -16.35 1.76
C VAL A 99 2.65 -16.95 1.01
N LEU A 100 3.75 -16.20 0.91
CA LEU A 100 4.98 -16.62 0.26
C LEU A 100 5.58 -17.90 0.86
N GLU A 101 5.63 -17.95 2.18
CA GLU A 101 6.16 -19.11 2.88
C GLU A 101 5.22 -20.32 2.75
N ARG A 102 3.90 -20.09 2.65
CA ARG A 102 2.89 -21.14 2.39
C ARG A 102 2.99 -21.73 0.99
N SER A 103 3.09 -20.89 -0.03
CA SER A 103 3.04 -21.35 -1.44
C SER A 103 4.24 -22.19 -1.85
N GLN A 104 5.34 -22.09 -1.11
CA GLN A 104 6.57 -22.83 -1.37
C GLN A 104 6.75 -24.07 -0.50
N TRP A 105 5.78 -24.32 0.38
CA TRP A 105 5.73 -25.51 1.20
C TRP A 105 5.64 -26.78 0.35
N GLY A 106 6.61 -27.69 0.50
CA GLY A 106 6.72 -28.91 -0.30
C GLY A 106 7.73 -28.83 -1.45
N SER A 107 8.23 -27.63 -1.80
CA SER A 107 9.48 -27.52 -2.54
C SER A 107 10.64 -27.68 -1.55
N GLU A 108 11.67 -28.48 -1.85
CA GLU A 108 12.85 -28.70 -0.99
C GLU A 108 13.69 -27.43 -0.72
N ARG A 109 13.17 -26.24 -1.06
CA ARG A 109 13.81 -24.96 -0.80
C ARG A 109 13.62 -24.56 0.67
N LYS A 110 14.75 -24.43 1.35
CA LYS A 110 14.93 -23.85 2.69
C LYS A 110 14.04 -22.61 2.92
N THR A 111 13.69 -22.35 4.18
CA THR A 111 13.10 -21.09 4.66
C THR A 111 13.76 -19.90 3.95
N ARG A 112 12.96 -19.08 3.24
CA ARG A 112 13.53 -17.96 2.47
C ARG A 112 13.82 -16.78 3.35
N HIS A 113 12.98 -16.53 4.34
CA HIS A 113 13.18 -15.40 5.23
C HIS A 113 14.37 -15.61 6.16
N LYS A 114 15.31 -14.68 6.03
CA LYS A 114 16.47 -14.56 6.92
C LYS A 114 16.12 -13.60 8.06
N PRO A 115 16.73 -13.76 9.24
CA PRO A 115 16.66 -12.75 10.29
C PRO A 115 16.99 -11.36 9.74
N ILE A 116 16.20 -10.37 10.15
CA ILE A 116 16.46 -8.97 9.85
C ILE A 116 17.50 -8.48 10.84
N ASN A 117 18.68 -8.13 10.31
CA ASN A 117 19.75 -7.51 11.07
C ASN A 117 20.04 -6.13 10.44
N PRO A 118 19.43 -5.05 10.96
CA PRO A 118 19.71 -3.71 10.47
C PRO A 118 21.19 -3.37 10.62
N VAL A 119 21.79 -2.84 9.55
CA VAL A 119 23.14 -2.28 9.60
C VAL A 119 23.02 -0.81 10.00
N GLY A 120 23.64 -0.46 11.12
CA GLY A 120 23.55 0.88 11.71
C GLY A 120 22.19 1.17 12.35
N THR A 121 21.96 2.45 12.64
CA THR A 121 20.71 2.92 13.26
C THR A 121 19.68 3.24 12.18
N PRO A 122 18.48 2.62 12.20
CA PRO A 122 17.39 3.01 11.31
C PRO A 122 16.96 4.46 11.53
N THR A 123 16.59 5.14 10.46
CA THR A 123 15.96 6.46 10.53
C THR A 123 14.45 6.26 10.55
N VAL A 124 13.72 6.93 11.44
CA VAL A 124 12.26 6.89 11.49
C VAL A 124 11.67 8.26 11.18
N PHE A 125 10.53 8.24 10.51
CA PHE A 125 9.80 9.38 10.00
C PHE A 125 8.38 9.30 10.53
N VAL A 126 7.99 10.28 11.34
CA VAL A 126 6.73 10.28 12.07
C VAL A 126 5.95 11.54 11.71
N PRO A 127 4.70 11.44 11.26
CA PRO A 127 3.79 12.58 11.15
C PRO A 127 3.50 13.20 12.51
N ARG A 128 3.12 14.47 12.49
CA ARG A 128 2.61 15.15 13.68
C ARG A 128 1.44 14.36 14.31
N PRO A 129 1.35 14.27 15.65
CA PRO A 129 0.27 13.53 16.31
C PRO A 129 -1.14 13.98 15.92
N GLU A 130 -1.36 15.28 15.71
CA GLU A 130 -2.63 15.86 15.27
C GLU A 130 -2.97 15.55 13.80
N ARG A 131 -2.00 15.05 13.04
CA ARG A 131 -2.16 14.60 11.65
C ARG A 131 -2.36 13.09 11.52
N GLN A 132 -2.12 12.33 12.60
CA GLN A 132 -2.38 10.90 12.60
C GLN A 132 -3.89 10.64 12.44
N PRO A 133 -4.29 9.63 11.64
CA PRO A 133 -5.70 9.32 11.45
C PRO A 133 -6.34 8.85 12.77
N SER A 134 -7.64 9.06 12.91
CA SER A 134 -8.38 8.57 14.08
C SER A 134 -8.33 7.04 14.21
N SER A 135 -8.15 6.33 13.09
CA SER A 135 -8.06 4.87 13.00
C SER A 135 -6.77 4.28 13.55
N GLY A 136 -5.72 5.08 13.79
CA GLY A 136 -4.44 4.55 14.24
C GLY A 136 -3.28 5.53 14.20
N ASP A 137 -2.09 5.03 14.53
CA ASP A 137 -0.85 5.77 14.32
C ASP A 137 0.02 5.03 13.32
N TRP A 138 0.77 5.76 12.51
CA TRP A 138 1.74 5.20 11.60
C TRP A 138 3.07 5.95 11.61
N PHE A 139 4.11 5.25 11.16
CA PHE A 139 5.42 5.83 10.88
C PHE A 139 6.10 5.06 9.76
N ILE A 140 7.05 5.71 9.10
CA ILE A 140 7.94 5.09 8.11
C ILE A 140 9.32 4.93 8.74
N ALA A 141 9.98 3.81 8.47
CA ALA A 141 11.36 3.57 8.81
C ALA A 141 12.20 3.30 7.56
N GLN A 142 13.38 3.90 7.52
CA GLN A 142 14.44 3.54 6.59
C GLN A 142 15.50 2.72 7.32
N ALA A 143 15.74 1.50 6.86
CA ALA A 143 16.78 0.63 7.40
C ALA A 143 17.61 0.01 6.27
N THR A 144 18.82 -0.43 6.61
CA THR A 144 19.69 -1.14 5.67
C THR A 144 19.80 -2.59 6.10
N TYR A 145 19.49 -3.51 5.20
CA TYR A 145 19.62 -4.96 5.44
C TYR A 145 20.70 -5.54 4.54
N GLN A 146 21.35 -6.61 4.97
CA GLN A 146 22.19 -7.40 4.07
C GLN A 146 21.31 -8.32 3.23
N ASP A 147 21.48 -8.28 1.91
CA ASP A 147 20.81 -9.19 0.98
C ASP A 147 21.34 -10.63 1.12
N ALA A 148 20.78 -11.55 0.35
CA ALA A 148 21.19 -12.95 0.40
C ALA A 148 22.68 -13.19 0.08
N LYS A 149 23.34 -12.22 -0.58
CA LYS A 149 24.76 -12.21 -0.95
C LYS A 149 25.62 -11.34 0.00
N GLY A 150 25.05 -10.86 1.10
CA GLY A 150 25.75 -10.04 2.11
C GLY A 150 25.85 -8.56 1.75
N ARG A 151 25.24 -8.09 0.66
CA ARG A 151 25.33 -6.69 0.23
C ARG A 151 24.30 -5.84 0.96
N ALA A 152 24.75 -4.70 1.50
CA ALA A 152 23.87 -3.73 2.12
C ALA A 152 22.87 -3.15 1.10
N ARG A 153 21.58 -3.25 1.40
CA ARG A 153 20.48 -2.71 0.60
C ARG A 153 19.51 -1.90 1.48
N PRO A 154 19.25 -0.62 1.17
CA PRO A 154 18.23 0.16 1.86
C PRO A 154 16.83 -0.43 1.63
N HIS A 155 16.02 -0.40 2.67
CA HIS A 155 14.61 -0.78 2.68
C HIS A 155 13.81 0.34 3.34
N VAL A 156 12.58 0.50 2.88
CA VAL A 156 11.60 1.40 3.49
C VAL A 156 10.45 0.55 3.99
N LEU A 157 10.04 0.82 5.22
CA LEU A 157 9.05 0.04 5.97
C LEU A 157 8.00 0.99 6.54
N ALA A 158 6.73 0.70 6.33
CA ALA A 158 5.63 1.40 6.99
C ALA A 158 5.06 0.54 8.11
N PHE A 159 4.90 1.15 9.28
CA PHE A 159 4.29 0.53 10.45
C PHE A 159 2.99 1.23 10.79
N PHE A 160 2.00 0.46 11.21
CA PHE A 160 0.72 0.97 11.66
C PHE A 160 0.26 0.26 12.92
N ARG A 161 -0.45 0.98 13.79
CA ARG A 161 -1.20 0.42 14.92
C ARG A 161 -2.59 1.03 14.96
N SER A 162 -3.61 0.20 15.20
CA SER A 162 -4.90 0.68 15.68
C SER A 162 -4.81 1.11 17.15
N PRO A 163 -5.73 1.94 17.67
CA PRO A 163 -5.75 2.30 19.08
C PRO A 163 -5.68 1.08 20.01
N GLY A 164 -4.77 1.12 20.98
CA GLY A 164 -4.56 0.03 21.94
C GLY A 164 -3.82 -1.20 21.40
N GLN A 165 -3.43 -1.23 20.13
CA GLN A 165 -2.72 -2.35 19.51
C GLN A 165 -1.21 -2.08 19.39
N PRO A 166 -0.37 -3.15 19.33
CA PRO A 166 1.04 -2.98 18.98
C PRO A 166 1.21 -2.58 17.52
N PHE A 167 2.33 -1.92 17.21
CA PHE A 167 2.74 -1.70 15.82
C PHE A 167 2.99 -3.00 15.08
N ARG A 168 2.48 -3.06 13.85
CA ARG A 168 2.66 -4.14 12.89
C ARG A 168 3.18 -3.54 11.60
N LEU A 169 3.92 -4.34 10.83
CA LEU A 169 4.40 -3.93 9.53
C LEU A 169 3.22 -3.97 8.55
N ALA A 170 2.97 -2.86 7.85
CA ALA A 170 1.92 -2.75 6.85
C ALA A 170 2.46 -2.95 5.44
N VAL A 171 3.62 -2.37 5.15
CA VAL A 171 4.27 -2.44 3.84
C VAL A 171 5.79 -2.43 4.03
N ALA A 172 6.53 -3.20 3.25
CA ALA A 172 7.98 -3.09 3.17
C ALA A 172 8.47 -3.34 1.75
N THR A 173 9.42 -2.53 1.32
CA THR A 173 10.03 -2.67 0.00
C THR A 173 11.51 -2.32 0.04
N PRO A 174 12.37 -3.08 -0.67
CA PRO A 174 13.74 -2.69 -0.88
C PRO A 174 13.82 -1.56 -1.92
N ILE A 175 14.69 -0.59 -1.67
CA ILE A 175 15.00 0.45 -2.67
C ILE A 175 15.79 -0.16 -3.83
N HIS A 176 15.54 0.33 -5.04
CA HIS A 176 16.24 -0.08 -6.26
C HIS A 176 17.73 0.29 -6.21
N TRP A 177 18.55 -0.49 -6.91
CA TRP A 177 20.01 -0.43 -6.82
C TRP A 177 20.66 0.82 -7.42
N GLY A 178 20.63 1.97 -6.74
CA GLY A 178 21.13 3.25 -7.26
C GLY A 178 20.13 4.38 -7.02
N GLU A 179 18.88 4.01 -6.74
CA GLU A 179 17.90 4.92 -6.16
C GLU A 179 18.17 5.14 -4.67
N ARG A 180 17.56 6.21 -4.15
CA ARG A 180 17.61 6.56 -2.73
C ARG A 180 16.23 6.98 -2.28
N MET A 181 15.94 6.77 -1.00
CA MET A 181 14.78 7.38 -0.38
C MET A 181 14.91 8.91 -0.47
N PRO A 182 13.86 9.64 -0.91
CA PRO A 182 13.91 11.09 -1.01
C PRO A 182 13.99 11.70 0.39
N LYS A 183 14.64 12.87 0.49
CA LYS A 183 14.70 13.61 1.75
C LYS A 183 13.30 14.11 2.10
N PRO A 184 12.76 13.83 3.29
CA PRO A 184 11.48 14.39 3.70
C PRO A 184 11.61 15.89 3.98
N LEU A 185 10.50 16.60 3.80
CA LEU A 185 10.30 17.93 4.37
C LEU A 185 9.96 17.77 5.85
N LEU A 186 10.92 18.13 6.70
CA LEU A 186 10.78 18.09 8.15
C LEU A 186 10.38 19.46 8.69
N ASP A 187 9.55 19.47 9.72
CA ASP A 187 9.30 20.67 10.51
C ASP A 187 10.39 20.91 11.57
N ALA A 188 10.22 21.96 12.36
CA ALA A 188 11.19 22.38 13.38
C ALA A 188 11.45 21.33 14.47
N ASP A 189 10.50 20.44 14.74
CA ASP A 189 10.62 19.39 15.76
C ASP A 189 11.01 18.03 15.13
N GLY A 190 11.25 17.99 13.81
CA GLY A 190 11.69 16.81 13.09
C GLY A 190 10.58 15.86 12.63
N TYR A 191 9.30 16.26 12.73
CA TYR A 191 8.20 15.47 12.17
C TYR A 191 8.11 15.69 10.66
N VAL A 192 7.68 14.66 9.94
CA VAL A 192 7.46 14.79 8.48
C VAL A 192 6.19 15.57 8.19
N THR A 193 6.25 16.37 7.12
CA THR A 193 5.06 16.98 6.53
C THR A 193 4.30 15.93 5.73
N ASP A 194 3.00 15.80 5.97
CA ASP A 194 2.15 14.82 5.27
C ASP A 194 2.17 15.00 3.76
N MET A 195 2.03 13.88 3.04
CA MET A 195 1.71 13.89 1.63
C MET A 195 0.32 14.47 1.38
N ASP A 196 0.01 14.78 0.13
CA ASP A 196 -1.36 15.14 -0.28
C ASP A 196 -2.19 13.85 -0.44
N ASP A 197 -3.22 13.66 0.40
CA ASP A 197 -4.07 12.46 0.39
C ASP A 197 -4.86 12.29 -0.92
N SER A 198 -5.24 13.40 -1.56
CA SER A 198 -5.94 13.34 -2.85
C SER A 198 -4.99 12.87 -3.96
N MET A 199 -3.75 13.35 -3.94
CA MET A 199 -2.69 12.87 -4.82
C MET A 199 -2.34 11.42 -4.52
N ALA A 200 -2.30 11.01 -3.25
CA ALA A 200 -1.99 9.64 -2.85
C ALA A 200 -2.98 8.64 -3.47
N GLY A 201 -4.28 8.92 -3.37
CA GLY A 201 -5.32 8.11 -4.00
C GLY A 201 -5.16 8.02 -5.53
N ALA A 202 -4.96 9.17 -6.19
CA ALA A 202 -4.79 9.21 -7.65
C ALA A 202 -3.52 8.49 -8.13
N VAL A 203 -2.40 8.61 -7.42
CA VAL A 203 -1.15 7.92 -7.73
C VAL A 203 -1.32 6.41 -7.58
N ALA A 204 -1.97 5.96 -6.51
CA ALA A 204 -2.23 4.54 -6.29
C ALA A 204 -3.14 3.95 -7.36
N GLU A 205 -4.21 4.65 -7.73
CA GLU A 205 -5.13 4.26 -8.80
C GLU A 205 -4.43 4.21 -10.16
N GLU A 206 -3.63 5.22 -10.51
CA GLU A 206 -2.86 5.23 -11.77
C GLU A 206 -1.86 4.07 -11.81
N TYR A 207 -1.21 3.78 -10.70
CA TYR A 207 -0.26 2.67 -10.61
C TYR A 207 -0.96 1.31 -10.70
N GLU A 208 -2.13 1.15 -10.06
CA GLU A 208 -2.98 -0.02 -10.23
C GLU A 208 -3.41 -0.19 -11.69
N ASN A 209 -3.87 0.89 -12.34
CA ASN A 209 -4.27 0.90 -13.74
C ASN A 209 -3.12 0.58 -14.68
N PHE A 210 -1.91 1.03 -14.38
CA PHE A 210 -0.70 0.65 -15.11
C PHE A 210 -0.50 -0.88 -15.05
N TRP A 211 -0.50 -1.47 -13.86
CA TRP A 211 -0.32 -2.92 -13.67
C TRP A 211 -1.46 -3.76 -14.27
N ASN A 212 -2.70 -3.32 -14.11
CA ASN A 212 -3.88 -3.97 -14.66
C ASN A 212 -4.06 -3.72 -16.16
N GLY A 213 -3.57 -2.61 -16.68
CA GLY A 213 -3.61 -2.24 -18.09
C GLY A 213 -2.65 -3.06 -18.95
N GLU A 214 -1.48 -3.45 -18.41
CA GLU A 214 -0.58 -4.40 -19.06
C GLU A 214 -1.24 -5.77 -19.31
N ARG A 215 -2.18 -6.19 -18.45
CA ARG A 215 -2.98 -7.42 -18.65
C ARG A 215 -3.80 -7.37 -19.94
N LYS A 216 -4.21 -6.18 -20.39
CA LYS A 216 -5.04 -5.99 -21.59
C LYS A 216 -4.22 -5.83 -22.88
N LYS A 217 -2.89 -5.72 -22.78
CA LYS A 217 -1.96 -5.59 -23.91
C LYS A 217 -1.12 -6.86 -24.11
N GLU A 218 -1.77 -8.01 -24.27
CA GLU A 218 -1.10 -9.15 -24.89
C GLU A 218 -0.66 -8.74 -26.30
N GLY A 219 0.65 -8.56 -26.51
CA GLY A 219 1.24 -8.36 -27.84
C GLY A 219 2.02 -7.06 -28.05
N ASP A 220 1.77 -6.00 -27.26
CA ASP A 220 2.43 -4.70 -27.47
C ASP A 220 3.34 -4.31 -26.29
N SER A 221 4.45 -3.67 -26.62
CA SER A 221 5.56 -3.32 -25.73
C SER A 221 5.14 -2.57 -24.45
N GLY A 222 4.86 -3.30 -23.38
CA GLY A 222 4.70 -2.78 -22.01
C GLY A 222 6.03 -2.50 -21.29
N TYR A 223 5.94 -1.80 -20.16
CA TYR A 223 7.07 -1.55 -19.26
C TYR A 223 7.32 -2.80 -18.40
N ARG A 224 8.57 -3.12 -18.08
CA ARG A 224 8.90 -4.33 -17.29
C ARG A 224 9.82 -3.97 -16.13
N LEU A 225 9.50 -4.48 -14.94
CA LEU A 225 10.41 -4.54 -13.81
C LEU A 225 11.56 -5.49 -14.14
N ALA A 226 12.79 -4.99 -14.14
CA ALA A 226 13.99 -5.81 -14.27
C ALA A 226 14.22 -6.65 -13.01
N ALA A 227 14.96 -7.76 -13.13
CA ALA A 227 15.29 -8.65 -11.99
C ALA A 227 16.08 -7.97 -10.85
N ASN A 228 16.55 -6.74 -11.06
CA ASN A 228 17.20 -5.86 -10.09
C ASN A 228 16.28 -4.72 -9.60
N SER A 229 14.97 -4.90 -9.79
CA SER A 229 13.89 -4.01 -9.42
C SER A 229 13.78 -2.72 -10.24
N TYR A 230 14.64 -2.43 -11.22
CA TYR A 230 14.46 -1.22 -12.05
C TYR A 230 13.34 -1.33 -13.10
N SER A 231 12.44 -0.35 -13.16
CA SER A 231 11.61 -0.10 -14.35
C SER A 231 12.48 0.29 -15.56
N ARG A 232 12.56 -0.56 -16.60
CA ARG A 232 13.25 -0.25 -17.88
C ARG A 232 12.39 -0.63 -19.08
N LYS A 233 12.49 0.15 -20.15
CA LYS A 233 11.93 -0.18 -21.47
C LYS A 233 12.63 -1.44 -22.01
N ALA A 234 11.86 -2.52 -22.16
CA ALA A 234 12.09 -3.78 -22.88
C ALA A 234 13.44 -4.53 -22.77
N PHE A 235 13.40 -5.74 -22.19
CA PHE A 235 14.26 -6.87 -22.56
C PHE A 235 13.41 -8.17 -22.69
N PRO A 236 13.74 -9.08 -23.64
CA PRO A 236 12.87 -10.17 -24.08
C PRO A 236 12.74 -11.38 -23.13
N ALA A 237 13.54 -11.49 -22.07
CA ALA A 237 13.51 -12.66 -21.19
C ALA A 237 13.30 -12.27 -19.72
N VAL A 238 12.03 -12.21 -19.30
CA VAL A 238 11.64 -12.21 -17.89
C VAL A 238 10.53 -13.23 -17.72
N ASN A 239 10.74 -14.22 -16.85
CA ASN A 239 9.69 -15.11 -16.36
C ASN A 239 8.82 -14.30 -15.38
N LYS A 240 7.78 -13.63 -15.90
CA LYS A 240 6.68 -13.11 -15.08
C LYS A 240 5.90 -14.34 -14.58
N GLY A 241 5.83 -14.54 -13.26
CA GLY A 241 4.81 -15.41 -12.67
C GLY A 241 3.42 -14.84 -13.01
N ALA A 242 2.43 -15.72 -13.03
CA ALA A 242 1.13 -15.54 -13.66
C ALA A 242 0.55 -14.12 -13.56
N TYR A 243 0.07 -13.60 -14.70
CA TYR A 243 -0.62 -12.31 -14.83
C TYR A 243 -1.87 -12.26 -13.93
N VAL A 244 -1.72 -11.79 -12.70
CA VAL A 244 -2.85 -11.55 -11.77
C VAL A 244 -3.03 -10.04 -11.62
N GLY A 245 -4.27 -9.58 -11.75
CA GLY A 245 -4.61 -8.18 -11.56
C GLY A 245 -4.81 -7.84 -10.08
N PHE A 246 -4.57 -6.58 -9.73
CA PHE A 246 -4.89 -6.03 -8.42
C PHE A 246 -6.34 -5.56 -8.40
N ALA A 247 -6.96 -5.58 -7.22
CA ALA A 247 -8.34 -5.18 -7.00
C ALA A 247 -8.46 -3.96 -6.07
N GLY A 248 -7.34 -3.48 -5.55
CA GLY A 248 -7.26 -2.31 -4.70
C GLY A 248 -5.90 -2.16 -4.05
N THR A 249 -5.85 -1.30 -3.04
CA THR A 249 -4.63 -0.92 -2.33
C THR A 249 -4.77 -1.09 -0.82
N GLY A 250 -3.63 -1.30 -0.15
CA GLY A 250 -3.53 -1.13 1.30
C GLY A 250 -3.51 0.35 1.69
N SER A 251 -3.27 0.64 2.98
CA SER A 251 -3.06 2.01 3.43
C SER A 251 -1.87 2.63 2.69
N ILE A 252 -2.01 3.91 2.35
CA ILE A 252 -0.94 4.68 1.69
C ILE A 252 -0.24 5.52 2.75
N PHE A 253 1.06 5.31 2.88
CA PHE A 253 1.94 6.04 3.78
C PHE A 253 2.83 6.95 2.96
N GLY A 254 3.22 8.13 3.48
CA GLY A 254 4.07 9.01 2.69
C GLY A 254 4.33 10.36 3.31
N PHE A 255 5.12 11.18 2.62
CA PHE A 255 5.45 12.53 3.08
C PHE A 255 5.78 13.44 1.90
N ARG A 256 5.71 14.76 2.13
CA ARG A 256 6.30 15.73 1.20
C ARG A 256 7.81 15.65 1.23
N THR A 257 8.44 15.74 0.07
CA THR A 257 9.89 15.77 -0.05
C THR A 257 10.42 17.20 0.10
N ALA A 258 11.67 17.34 0.53
CA ALA A 258 12.29 18.64 0.78
C ALA A 258 12.40 19.52 -0.48
N ASP A 259 12.40 18.93 -1.68
CA ASP A 259 12.37 19.60 -2.97
C ASP A 259 10.94 19.91 -3.48
N GLY A 260 9.90 19.59 -2.69
CA GLY A 260 8.50 19.94 -2.97
C GLY A 260 7.69 18.89 -3.71
N GLY A 261 8.24 17.68 -3.91
CA GLY A 261 7.49 16.53 -4.40
C GLY A 261 6.79 15.74 -3.28
N SER A 262 6.36 14.53 -3.61
CA SER A 262 5.66 13.62 -2.70
C SER A 262 6.21 12.20 -2.81
N PHE A 263 6.48 11.59 -1.66
CA PHE A 263 6.87 10.18 -1.54
C PHE A 263 5.67 9.36 -1.07
N PHE A 264 5.47 8.18 -1.67
CA PHE A 264 4.39 7.26 -1.35
C PHE A 264 4.95 5.86 -1.10
N LEU A 265 4.35 5.15 -0.14
CA LEU A 265 4.66 3.78 0.22
C LEU A 265 3.35 3.05 0.49
N PHE A 266 3.02 2.07 -0.34
CA PHE A 266 1.78 1.30 -0.21
C PHE A 266 1.94 -0.08 -0.84
N ALA A 267 0.89 -0.88 -0.78
CA ALA A 267 0.82 -2.15 -1.47
C ALA A 267 -0.40 -2.21 -2.39
N LEU A 268 -0.22 -2.73 -3.61
CA LEU A 268 -1.33 -3.23 -4.42
C LEU A 268 -1.69 -4.63 -3.96
N LEU A 269 -2.99 -4.87 -3.79
CA LEU A 269 -3.56 -6.10 -3.24
C LEU A 269 -4.51 -6.72 -4.28
N ASN A 270 -4.49 -8.05 -4.40
CA ASN A 270 -5.56 -8.75 -5.11
C ASN A 270 -6.86 -8.76 -4.28
N ASP A 271 -7.96 -9.20 -4.90
CA ASP A 271 -9.30 -9.30 -4.27
C ASP A 271 -9.23 -9.97 -2.89
N ASP A 272 -9.42 -9.15 -1.85
CA ASP A 272 -9.31 -9.51 -0.43
C ASP A 272 -10.34 -10.58 -0.02
N LYS A 273 -11.48 -10.64 -0.73
CA LYS A 273 -12.53 -11.66 -0.53
C LYS A 273 -12.10 -13.06 -0.97
N LYS A 274 -11.02 -13.18 -1.74
CA LYS A 274 -10.51 -14.46 -2.27
C LYS A 274 -9.20 -14.92 -1.62
N ALA A 275 -8.84 -14.29 -0.50
CA ALA A 275 -7.55 -14.33 0.17
C ALA A 275 -6.46 -13.56 -0.60
N ILE A 276 -5.65 -12.82 0.15
CA ILE A 276 -4.46 -12.13 -0.39
C ILE A 276 -3.48 -13.21 -0.86
N ASN A 277 -3.24 -13.29 -2.17
CA ASN A 277 -2.30 -14.23 -2.77
C ASN A 277 -1.29 -13.56 -3.72
N ASN A 278 -1.53 -12.31 -4.10
CA ASN A 278 -0.62 -11.49 -4.90
C ASN A 278 -0.51 -10.11 -4.27
N VAL A 279 0.71 -9.71 -3.98
CA VAL A 279 1.00 -8.39 -3.40
C VAL A 279 2.19 -7.78 -4.10
N LEU A 280 2.07 -6.49 -4.37
CA LEU A 280 3.15 -5.67 -4.86
C LEU A 280 3.32 -4.50 -3.90
N SER A 281 4.44 -4.49 -3.16
CA SER A 281 4.79 -3.40 -2.26
C SER A 281 5.64 -2.37 -3.00
N GLU A 282 5.26 -1.10 -2.91
CA GLU A 282 5.77 -0.04 -3.78
C GLU A 282 6.22 1.19 -2.99
N ALA A 283 7.34 1.76 -3.40
CA ALA A 283 7.86 3.05 -2.96
C ALA A 283 7.96 3.96 -4.19
N LEU A 284 7.12 4.99 -4.25
CA LEU A 284 6.99 5.88 -5.40
C LEU A 284 7.34 7.32 -5.04
N LEU A 285 7.79 8.09 -6.04
CA LEU A 285 8.08 9.51 -5.95
C LEU A 285 7.39 10.25 -7.09
N VAL A 286 6.65 11.30 -6.74
CA VAL A 286 6.17 12.30 -7.70
C VAL A 286 6.99 13.57 -7.46
N PRO A 287 7.88 13.97 -8.40
CA PRO A 287 8.64 15.21 -8.28
C PRO A 287 7.73 16.43 -8.27
N LYS A 288 8.23 17.53 -7.69
CA LYS A 288 7.54 18.83 -7.71
C LYS A 288 7.16 19.22 -9.14
N ASP A 289 5.95 19.73 -9.31
CA ASP A 289 5.42 20.24 -10.57
C ASP A 289 5.47 19.21 -11.73
N SER A 290 5.45 17.91 -11.40
CA SER A 290 5.50 16.82 -12.35
C SER A 290 4.30 15.89 -12.23
N ASN A 291 3.84 15.37 -13.37
CA ASN A 291 2.87 14.28 -13.43
C ASN A 291 3.56 12.90 -13.58
N THR A 292 4.89 12.84 -13.46
CA THR A 292 5.64 11.59 -13.60
C THR A 292 5.72 10.88 -12.26
N ILE A 293 5.19 9.66 -12.21
CA ILE A 293 5.37 8.73 -11.09
C ILE A 293 6.68 7.97 -11.31
N ARG A 294 7.63 8.11 -10.38
CA ARG A 294 8.91 7.38 -10.39
C ARG A 294 8.87 6.27 -9.35
N GLU A 295 9.11 5.04 -9.79
CA GLU A 295 9.29 3.90 -8.89
C GLU A 295 10.71 3.89 -8.30
N LEU A 296 10.81 3.93 -6.97
CA LEU A 296 12.07 3.93 -6.22
C LEU A 296 12.38 2.59 -5.57
N GLY A 297 11.38 1.76 -5.33
CA GLY A 297 11.51 0.46 -4.68
C GLY A 297 10.26 -0.37 -4.91
N ALA A 298 10.43 -1.63 -5.29
CA ALA A 298 9.35 -2.55 -5.53
C ALA A 298 9.71 -3.94 -5.01
N ASN A 299 8.75 -4.60 -4.39
CA ASN A 299 8.84 -5.99 -3.99
C ASN A 299 7.61 -6.73 -4.48
N TRP A 300 7.81 -7.61 -5.47
CA TRP A 300 6.74 -8.33 -6.12
C TRP A 300 6.76 -9.81 -5.77
N PHE A 301 5.58 -10.35 -5.51
CA PHE A 301 5.38 -11.76 -5.24
C PHE A 301 4.05 -12.28 -5.78
N SER A 302 4.13 -13.41 -6.50
CA SER A 302 3.02 -14.25 -6.97
C SER A 302 3.18 -15.70 -6.54
#